data_AF-A0A349TGR1-F1
#
_entry.id   AF-A0A349TGR1-F1
#
_cell.length_a   1.000
_cell.length_b   1.000
_cell.length_c   1.000
_cell.angle_alpha   90.00
_cell.angle_beta   90.00
_cell.angle_gamma   90.00
#
_symmetry.space_group_name_H-M   'P 1'
#
loop_
_entity.id
_entity.type
_entity.pdbx_description
1 polymer ?
#
loop_
_entity_poly.entity_id
_entity_poly.type
_entity_poly.pdbx_seq_one_letter_code
_entity_poly.pdbx_strand_id
1 'polypeptide(L)'
;MVRFLLLAFAQFFTLSVYAQAGDPRDVSSIDAIIDAYYEVVSGPAGESVDTARDRFLHHPQAWVSIAGKDANGTPFVNVMRWLTTMATTCLGPTGFMRWNLIAW
;
A
#
# COMPACT_ATOMS: atom_id res chain seq x y z
N MET A 1 10.01 -43.53 6.71
CA MET A 1 10.71 -42.36 6.11
C MET A 1 9.80 -41.50 5.23
N VAL A 2 8.92 -42.09 4.41
CA VAL A 2 7.91 -41.37 3.58
C VAL A 2 7.01 -40.40 4.38
N ARG A 3 6.64 -40.74 5.62
CA ARG A 3 5.77 -39.91 6.48
C ARG A 3 6.42 -38.59 6.94
N PHE A 4 7.74 -38.58 7.13
CA PHE A 4 8.48 -37.33 7.44
C PHE A 4 8.66 -36.46 6.19
N LEU A 5 8.83 -37.08 5.00
CA LEU A 5 8.87 -36.37 3.72
C LEU A 5 7.52 -35.72 3.36
N LEU A 6 6.39 -36.38 3.64
CA LEU A 6 5.06 -35.81 3.42
C LEU A 6 4.76 -34.62 4.35
N LEU A 7 5.19 -34.67 5.61
CA LEU A 7 5.05 -33.54 6.55
C LEU A 7 5.91 -32.34 6.13
N ALA A 8 7.15 -32.57 5.68
CA ALA A 8 8.01 -31.51 5.15
C ALA A 8 7.41 -30.86 3.90
N PHE A 9 6.85 -31.67 2.97
CA PHE A 9 6.20 -31.17 1.76
C PHE A 9 4.95 -30.32 2.06
N ALA A 10 4.16 -30.69 3.06
CA ALA A 10 3.00 -29.91 3.49
C ALA A 10 3.38 -28.52 4.06
N GLN A 11 4.54 -28.40 4.72
CA GLN A 11 5.02 -27.12 5.24
C GLN A 11 5.49 -26.15 4.14
N PHE A 12 5.97 -26.65 3.00
CA PHE A 12 6.30 -25.80 1.85
C PHE A 12 5.06 -25.17 1.20
N PHE A 13 3.91 -25.85 1.22
CA PHE A 13 2.67 -25.32 0.66
C PHE A 13 2.03 -24.19 1.48
N THR A 14 2.23 -24.18 2.80
CA THR A 14 1.68 -23.12 3.69
C THR A 14 2.42 -21.80 3.57
N LEU A 15 3.68 -21.79 3.13
CA LEU A 15 4.46 -20.56 2.96
C LEU A 15 3.96 -19.69 1.79
N SER A 16 3.33 -20.31 0.78
CA SER A 16 2.80 -19.60 -0.38
C SER A 16 1.55 -18.75 -0.11
N VAL A 17 0.82 -19.04 0.98
CA VAL A 17 -0.40 -18.28 1.34
C VAL A 17 -0.05 -16.90 1.92
N TYR A 18 1.07 -16.77 2.62
CA TYR A 18 1.54 -15.48 3.16
C TYR A 18 2.19 -14.56 2.11
N ALA A 19 2.27 -15.00 0.85
CA ALA A 19 2.75 -14.20 -0.27
C ALA A 19 1.61 -13.58 -1.11
N GLN A 20 0.34 -13.68 -0.67
CA GLN A 20 -0.76 -13.00 -1.34
C GLN A 20 -0.62 -11.48 -1.16
N ALA A 21 -0.81 -10.72 -2.25
CA ALA A 21 -0.53 -9.30 -2.32
C ALA A 21 -1.39 -8.42 -1.38
N GLY A 22 -2.33 -8.99 -0.65
CA GLY A 22 -3.04 -8.33 0.46
C GLY A 22 -4.00 -9.26 1.18
N ASP A 23 -4.52 -8.78 2.29
CA ASP A 23 -5.36 -9.56 3.21
C ASP A 23 -6.84 -9.40 2.85
N PRO A 24 -7.60 -10.47 2.55
CA PRO A 24 -9.03 -10.37 2.30
C PRO A 24 -9.82 -9.71 3.43
N ARG A 25 -9.30 -9.71 4.67
CA ARG A 25 -9.90 -9.01 5.81
C ARG A 25 -9.88 -7.49 5.64
N ASP A 26 -8.89 -6.93 4.95
CA ASP A 26 -8.77 -5.49 4.69
C ASP A 26 -9.93 -4.96 3.82
N VAL A 27 -10.64 -5.83 3.09
CA VAL A 27 -11.73 -5.48 2.18
C VAL A 27 -13.08 -6.11 2.56
N SER A 28 -13.20 -6.64 3.77
CA SER A 28 -14.42 -7.35 4.20
C SER A 28 -15.60 -6.43 4.51
N SER A 29 -15.34 -5.14 4.74
CA SER A 29 -16.33 -4.12 5.06
C SER A 29 -15.77 -2.72 4.77
N ILE A 30 -16.62 -1.70 4.78
CA ILE A 30 -16.16 -0.31 4.63
C ILE A 30 -15.22 0.11 5.77
N ASP A 31 -15.51 -0.30 7.01
CA ASP A 31 -14.69 0.02 8.18
C ASP A 31 -13.30 -0.61 8.03
N ALA A 32 -13.24 -1.88 7.61
CA ALA A 32 -11.98 -2.57 7.35
C ALA A 32 -11.14 -1.89 6.25
N ILE A 33 -11.78 -1.39 5.18
CA ILE A 33 -11.09 -0.66 4.12
C ILE A 33 -10.50 0.65 4.66
N ILE A 34 -11.26 1.38 5.46
CA ILE A 34 -10.82 2.65 6.06
C ILE A 34 -9.64 2.38 7.00
N ASP A 35 -9.75 1.42 7.90
CA ASP A 35 -8.70 1.07 8.85
C ASP A 35 -7.41 0.65 8.13
N ALA A 36 -7.52 -0.28 7.18
CA ALA A 36 -6.38 -0.75 6.40
C ALA A 36 -5.73 0.39 5.59
N TYR A 37 -6.52 1.28 5.00
CA TYR A 37 -6.01 2.42 4.26
C TYR A 37 -5.25 3.39 5.17
N TYR A 38 -5.81 3.73 6.34
CA TYR A 38 -5.16 4.63 7.30
C TYR A 38 -3.86 4.04 7.86
N GLU A 39 -3.81 2.75 8.13
CA GLU A 39 -2.59 2.05 8.52
C GLU A 39 -1.50 2.15 7.44
N VAL A 40 -1.88 2.00 6.16
CA VAL A 40 -0.95 2.09 5.02
C VAL A 40 -0.45 3.52 4.80
N VAL A 41 -1.34 4.53 4.86
CA VAL A 41 -0.96 5.93 4.56
C VAL A 41 -0.38 6.69 5.75
N SER A 42 -0.72 6.26 6.98
CA SER A 42 -0.35 6.92 8.25
C SER A 42 0.40 6.00 9.20
N GLY A 43 1.04 4.94 8.68
CA GLY A 43 1.79 3.98 9.46
C GLY A 43 2.86 4.61 10.36
N PRO A 44 3.44 3.84 11.29
CA PRO A 44 4.37 4.36 12.28
C PRO A 44 5.52 5.15 11.63
N ALA A 45 5.82 6.32 12.19
CA ALA A 45 6.87 7.18 11.67
C ALA A 45 8.22 6.45 11.66
N GLY A 46 8.88 6.43 10.50
CA GLY A 46 10.19 5.81 10.33
C GLY A 46 10.15 4.34 9.87
N GLU A 47 8.97 3.73 9.74
CA GLU A 47 8.83 2.42 9.09
C GLU A 47 8.85 2.56 7.56
N SER A 48 8.96 1.47 6.82
CA SER A 48 8.80 1.50 5.35
C SER A 48 7.33 1.28 4.99
N VAL A 49 6.86 1.95 3.94
CA VAL A 49 5.48 1.76 3.47
C VAL A 49 5.28 0.35 2.92
N ASP A 50 4.19 -0.31 3.31
CA ASP A 50 3.74 -1.55 2.69
C ASP A 50 3.11 -1.27 1.31
N THR A 51 3.97 -1.17 0.29
CA THR A 51 3.56 -0.93 -1.09
C THR A 51 2.77 -2.07 -1.73
N ALA A 52 2.81 -3.28 -1.16
CA ALA A 52 2.06 -4.41 -1.65
C ALA A 52 0.61 -4.34 -1.13
N ARG A 53 0.43 -4.06 0.16
CA ARG A 53 -0.90 -3.82 0.75
C ARG A 53 -1.57 -2.57 0.16
N ASP A 54 -0.82 -1.49 -0.05
CA ASP A 54 -1.32 -0.31 -0.78
C ASP A 54 -1.87 -0.68 -2.17
N ARG A 55 -1.16 -1.55 -2.91
CA ARG A 55 -1.60 -2.07 -4.23
C ARG A 55 -2.92 -2.78 -4.16
N PHE A 56 -3.05 -3.65 -3.17
CA PHE A 56 -4.21 -4.50 -3.01
C PHE A 56 -5.46 -3.68 -2.70
N LEU A 57 -5.32 -2.60 -1.92
CA LEU A 57 -6.43 -1.72 -1.57
C LEU A 57 -6.97 -0.89 -2.75
N HIS A 58 -6.20 -0.76 -3.84
CA HIS A 58 -6.60 0.02 -5.01
C HIS A 58 -7.16 -0.84 -6.14
N HIS A 59 -8.24 -0.36 -6.77
CA HIS A 59 -8.71 -0.95 -8.01
C HIS A 59 -7.61 -0.86 -9.10
N PRO A 60 -7.38 -1.89 -9.94
CA PRO A 60 -6.33 -1.88 -10.96
C PRO A 60 -6.41 -0.73 -11.98
N GLN A 61 -7.60 -0.14 -12.13
CA GLN A 61 -7.85 1.01 -13.00
C GLN A 61 -8.07 2.32 -12.25
N ALA A 62 -7.79 2.36 -10.94
CA ALA A 62 -7.90 3.57 -10.14
C ALA A 62 -6.97 4.68 -10.70
N TRP A 63 -7.49 5.90 -10.71
CA TRP A 63 -6.71 7.11 -10.94
C TRP A 63 -6.49 7.79 -9.59
N VAL A 64 -5.25 8.19 -9.35
CA VAL A 64 -4.86 8.97 -8.18
C VAL A 64 -4.48 10.36 -8.65
N SER A 65 -5.08 11.35 -8.01
CA SER A 65 -4.85 12.76 -8.32
C SER A 65 -4.25 13.45 -7.10
N ILE A 66 -3.09 14.07 -7.26
CA ILE A 66 -2.43 14.82 -6.20
C ILE A 66 -2.51 16.30 -6.57
N ALA A 67 -3.23 17.06 -5.74
CA ALA A 67 -3.32 18.51 -5.87
C ALA A 67 -2.18 19.17 -5.08
N GLY A 68 -1.68 20.29 -5.57
CA GLY A 68 -0.65 21.07 -4.90
C GLY A 68 -0.55 22.50 -5.45
N LYS A 69 0.45 23.23 -4.97
CA LYS A 69 0.85 24.53 -5.50
C LYS A 69 2.32 24.52 -5.87
N ASP A 70 2.69 25.16 -6.97
CA ASP A 70 4.09 25.33 -7.37
C ASP A 70 4.78 26.41 -6.52
N ALA A 71 6.06 26.68 -6.81
CA ALA A 71 6.85 27.70 -6.09
C ALA A 71 6.28 29.13 -6.19
N ASN A 72 5.44 29.40 -7.19
CA ASN A 72 4.78 30.68 -7.41
C ASN A 72 3.36 30.71 -6.82
N GLY A 73 2.91 29.62 -6.20
CA GLY A 73 1.57 29.49 -5.64
C GLY A 73 0.49 29.09 -6.65
N THR A 74 0.86 28.75 -7.89
CA THR A 74 -0.08 28.32 -8.92
C THR A 74 -0.61 26.93 -8.60
N PRO A 75 -1.94 26.71 -8.58
CA PRO A 75 -2.50 25.39 -8.32
C PRO A 75 -2.21 24.44 -9.49
N PHE A 76 -1.90 23.18 -9.17
CA PHE A 76 -1.76 22.10 -10.15
C PHE A 76 -2.41 20.81 -9.63
N VAL A 77 -2.73 19.91 -10.56
CA VAL A 77 -3.16 18.53 -10.27
C VAL A 77 -2.32 17.57 -11.11
N ASN A 78 -1.65 16.63 -10.44
CA ASN A 78 -0.96 15.54 -11.12
C ASN A 78 -1.84 14.28 -11.06
N VAL A 79 -2.25 13.78 -12.23
CA VAL A 79 -3.06 12.57 -12.35
C VAL A 79 -2.16 11.42 -12.77
N MET A 80 -2.12 10.37 -11.96
CA MET A 80 -1.36 9.16 -12.24
C MET A 80 -2.25 7.93 -12.12
N ARG A 81 -1.95 6.91 -12.92
CA ARG A 81 -2.39 5.55 -12.59
C ARG A 81 -1.59 5.10 -11.37
N TRP A 82 -2.18 4.22 -10.58
CA TRP A 82 -1.59 3.70 -9.34
C TRP A 82 -0.22 2.96 -9.54
N LEU A 83 0.28 2.80 -10.77
CA LEU A 83 1.54 2.09 -11.05
C LEU A 83 2.80 2.94 -10.81
N THR A 84 3.72 2.40 -9.98
CA THR A 84 5.15 2.74 -9.74
C THR A 84 5.48 4.16 -9.26
N THR A 85 4.76 5.18 -9.72
CA THR A 85 5.03 6.59 -9.41
C THR A 85 4.61 6.94 -7.98
N MET A 86 3.50 6.40 -7.45
CA MET A 86 3.02 6.76 -6.11
C MET A 86 4.01 6.36 -4.99
N ALA A 87 4.55 5.14 -5.08
CA ALA A 87 5.59 4.63 -4.18
C ALA A 87 6.90 5.42 -4.21
N THR A 88 7.23 6.04 -5.34
CA THR A 88 8.50 6.75 -5.51
C THR A 88 8.37 8.26 -5.27
N THR A 89 7.18 8.83 -5.47
CA THR A 89 6.98 10.29 -5.48
C THR A 89 6.21 10.81 -4.27
N CYS A 90 5.38 9.96 -3.62
CA CYS A 90 4.48 10.36 -2.52
C CYS A 90 4.95 9.83 -1.17
N LEU A 91 5.57 8.65 -1.20
CA LEU A 91 6.04 7.90 -0.05
C LEU A 91 7.53 8.26 0.10
N GLY A 92 7.84 9.19 0.99
CA GLY A 92 9.23 9.47 1.33
C GLY A 92 9.91 8.23 1.94
N PRO A 93 11.24 8.23 2.13
CA PRO A 93 11.98 7.10 2.71
C PRO A 93 11.61 6.75 4.16
N THR A 94 10.62 7.41 4.76
CA THR A 94 10.28 7.36 6.19
C THR A 94 8.88 6.81 6.49
N GLY A 95 8.22 6.13 5.54
CA GLY A 95 6.97 5.40 5.85
C GLY A 95 5.71 6.23 5.88
N PHE A 96 5.85 7.54 5.82
CA PHE A 96 4.76 8.48 5.88
C PHE A 96 4.53 9.04 4.49
N MET A 97 3.29 9.00 3.99
CA MET A 97 2.94 9.90 2.89
C MET A 97 3.31 11.31 3.35
N ARG A 98 4.19 11.99 2.64
CA ARG A 98 4.60 13.34 3.02
C ARG A 98 3.40 14.25 2.75
N TRP A 99 2.53 14.42 3.74
CA TRP A 99 1.37 15.31 3.72
C TRP A 99 1.74 16.80 3.56
N ASN A 100 3.03 17.14 3.38
CA ASN A 100 3.48 18.50 3.06
C ASN A 100 2.98 19.01 1.69
N LEU A 101 2.23 18.21 0.92
CA LEU A 101 1.49 18.66 -0.26
C LEU A 101 0.04 19.05 0.04
N ILE A 102 -0.48 18.73 1.22
CA ILE A 102 -1.76 19.20 1.75
C ILE A 102 -1.46 20.04 2.99
N ALA A 103 -0.93 21.24 2.75
CA ALA A 103 -0.80 22.24 3.79
C ALA A 103 -2.20 22.54 4.35
N TRP A 104 -2.40 22.19 5.63
CA TRP A 104 -3.36 22.84 6.52
C TRP A 104 -2.57 23.77 7.44
#